data_AF-A0A9C7SC26-F1
#
_entry.id   AF-A0A9C7SC26-F1
#
_cell.length_a   1.000
_cell.length_b   1.000
_cell.length_c   1.000
_cell.angle_alpha   90.00
_cell.angle_beta   90.00
_cell.angle_gamma   90.00
#
_symmetry.space_group_name_H-M   'P 1'
#
loop_
_entity.id
_entity.type
_entity.pdbx_description
1 polymer ?
#
loop_
_entity_poly.entity_id
_entity_poly.type
_entity_poly.pdbx_seq_one_letter_code
_entity_poly.pdbx_strand_id
1 'polypeptide(L)'
;MGVIEGLDVSDNKGQKSGQLQWRRVDLHIHTPASSDYEQPNVSYLDILRRARERGLDIIAFTDHNTVAGYAAMLAEIEELELLERLGRLRPEERRRLDEYRRLRREVLVLPGFEFTATFGFHILGIFSDKCSVRELEHILLDLNIPADKLDEGSTEVGATADVLTAYRLIDEAGGIVIAAHANSAHGVAMRGFGFGGQTKIAYTQDPHLHALEVTDLESKGRHTTAAFYSGSKPEYPRPMRCIQGSDAHRLTKSGNSLGVGDRVTEVLLPEVSFEALREVFLSDDLTLTRPYRPTKRPFDHVRAARERGPSIVQSFHERMTRRGGRLYAIIADVVAFANTNGGTIYVGVSANPKVPP
;
A
#
# COMPACT_ATOMS: atom_id res chain seq x y z
N MET A 1 35.11 -32.80 46.63
CA MET A 1 34.61 -33.07 45.26
C MET A 1 33.09 -32.94 45.28
N GLY A 2 32.57 -32.02 44.47
CA GLY A 2 31.22 -32.01 43.90
C GLY A 2 30.01 -32.10 44.83
N VAL A 3 29.32 -30.97 45.02
CA VAL A 3 27.85 -30.93 44.93
C VAL A 3 27.49 -29.60 44.27
N ILE A 4 26.77 -29.69 43.15
CA ILE A 4 26.28 -28.60 42.32
C ILE A 4 24.90 -28.26 42.89
N GLU A 5 24.73 -27.07 43.48
CA GLU A 5 23.42 -26.58 43.90
C GLU A 5 22.62 -26.10 42.68
N GLY A 6 21.36 -26.54 42.65
CA GLY A 6 20.42 -26.33 41.56
C GLY A 6 20.17 -24.84 41.28
N LEU A 7 20.34 -24.48 40.02
CA LEU A 7 19.81 -23.25 39.47
C LEU A 7 18.30 -23.41 39.27
N ASP A 8 17.59 -22.55 39.98
CA ASP A 8 16.16 -22.31 39.93
C ASP A 8 15.75 -21.95 38.49
N VAL A 9 15.03 -22.86 37.81
CA VAL A 9 14.49 -22.64 36.48
C VAL A 9 13.21 -21.83 36.65
N SER A 10 13.35 -20.51 36.56
CA SER A 10 12.23 -19.58 36.57
C SER A 10 11.27 -19.86 35.40
N ASP A 11 10.00 -20.02 35.75
CA ASP A 11 8.84 -20.15 34.88
C ASP A 11 8.88 -19.21 33.67
N ASN A 12 9.15 -19.76 32.50
CA ASN A 12 8.90 -19.09 31.23
C ASN A 12 7.40 -19.16 30.94
N LYS A 13 6.63 -18.20 31.47
CA LYS A 13 5.21 -18.02 31.14
C LYS A 13 5.08 -17.76 29.64
N GLY A 14 4.63 -18.78 28.92
CA GLY A 14 4.36 -18.72 27.49
C GLY A 14 3.53 -17.50 27.12
N GLN A 15 4.13 -16.64 26.29
CA GLN A 15 3.38 -15.68 25.49
C GLN A 15 2.34 -16.47 24.70
N LYS A 16 1.06 -16.11 24.85
CA LYS A 16 -0.01 -16.61 24.01
C LYS A 16 0.29 -16.17 22.57
N SER A 17 0.86 -17.05 21.76
CA SER A 17 1.06 -16.78 20.34
C SER A 17 -0.30 -16.58 19.69
N GLY A 18 -0.63 -15.34 19.33
CA GLY A 18 -1.81 -15.05 18.52
C GLY A 18 -1.79 -15.90 17.25
N GLN A 19 -2.96 -16.38 16.82
CA GLN A 19 -3.06 -17.12 15.56
C GLN A 19 -2.66 -16.19 14.41
N LEU A 20 -1.66 -16.60 13.61
CA LEU A 20 -1.20 -15.83 12.45
C LEU A 20 -2.36 -15.58 11.47
N GLN A 21 -2.55 -14.32 11.08
CA GLN A 21 -3.59 -13.89 10.15
C GLN A 21 -3.01 -12.92 9.11
N TRP A 22 -3.49 -13.05 7.87
CA TRP A 22 -3.15 -12.09 6.81
C TRP A 22 -3.89 -10.78 7.06
N ARG A 23 -3.12 -9.70 7.23
CA ARG A 23 -3.59 -8.34 7.47
C ARG A 23 -3.29 -7.47 6.27
N ARG A 24 -4.24 -6.63 5.89
CA ARG A 24 -4.08 -5.70 4.76
C ARG A 24 -3.50 -4.39 5.25
N VAL A 25 -2.40 -3.98 4.64
CA VAL A 25 -1.67 -2.77 5.03
C VAL A 25 -1.48 -1.84 3.83
N ASP A 26 -1.62 -0.54 4.09
CA ASP A 26 -1.29 0.53 3.16
C ASP A 26 -0.47 1.58 3.89
N LEU A 27 0.85 1.52 3.71
CA LEU A 27 1.82 2.27 4.52
C LEU A 27 2.29 3.56 3.83
N HIS A 28 1.65 3.96 2.73
CA HIS A 28 2.01 5.15 1.97
C HIS A 28 0.73 5.89 1.56
N ILE A 29 0.30 6.81 2.42
CA ILE A 29 -0.94 7.58 2.24
C ILE A 29 -0.68 9.02 2.65
N HIS A 30 -0.97 9.95 1.75
CA HIS A 30 -0.94 11.38 2.03
C HIS A 30 -2.29 11.82 2.59
N THR A 31 -2.25 12.89 3.36
CA THR A 31 -3.39 13.54 3.96
C THR A 31 -3.52 14.97 3.41
N PRO A 32 -4.61 15.70 3.74
CA PRO A 32 -4.75 17.09 3.35
C PRO A 32 -3.66 18.03 3.90
N ALA A 33 -2.78 17.57 4.79
CA ALA A 33 -1.59 18.31 5.23
C ALA A 33 -0.44 18.27 4.22
N SER A 34 -0.44 17.32 3.27
CA SER A 34 0.48 17.33 2.13
C SER A 34 0.06 18.40 1.13
N SER A 35 1.01 19.20 0.64
CA SER A 35 0.75 20.33 -0.26
C SER A 35 0.16 19.92 -1.62
N ASP A 36 0.35 18.68 -2.02
CA ASP A 36 -0.08 18.07 -3.27
C ASP A 36 -1.32 17.18 -3.15
N TYR A 37 -1.99 17.18 -2.00
CA TYR A 37 -3.24 16.46 -1.81
C TYR A 37 -4.33 17.01 -2.76
N GLU A 38 -4.78 16.17 -3.69
CA GLU A 38 -5.55 16.60 -4.87
C GLU A 38 -7.02 16.98 -4.54
N GLN A 39 -7.54 16.54 -3.38
CA GLN A 39 -8.95 16.70 -3.03
C GLN A 39 -9.16 17.67 -1.86
N PRO A 40 -9.82 18.82 -2.07
CA PRO A 40 -10.13 19.74 -0.99
C PRO A 40 -11.23 19.20 -0.08
N ASN A 41 -11.25 19.67 1.18
CA ASN A 41 -12.29 19.39 2.18
C ASN A 41 -12.44 17.91 2.56
N VAL A 42 -11.43 17.09 2.33
CA VAL A 42 -11.38 15.72 2.88
C VAL A 42 -11.04 15.81 4.36
N SER A 43 -11.80 15.12 5.22
CA SER A 43 -11.44 14.99 6.63
C SER A 43 -10.61 13.73 6.89
N TYR A 44 -9.83 13.72 7.98
CA TYR A 44 -9.11 12.51 8.42
C TYR A 44 -10.07 11.34 8.66
N LEU A 45 -11.26 11.63 9.19
CA LEU A 45 -12.32 10.64 9.37
C LEU A 45 -12.75 10.00 8.04
N ASP A 46 -12.78 10.75 6.93
CA ASP A 46 -13.10 10.19 5.61
C ASP A 46 -12.01 9.24 5.11
N ILE A 47 -10.74 9.54 5.39
CA ILE A 47 -9.61 8.64 5.10
C ILE A 47 -9.77 7.34 5.91
N LEU A 48 -10.07 7.43 7.21
CA LEU A 48 -10.29 6.25 8.07
C LEU A 48 -11.50 5.43 7.63
N ARG A 49 -12.62 6.08 7.29
CA ARG A 49 -13.81 5.42 6.73
C ARG A 49 -13.44 4.67 5.46
N ARG A 50 -12.67 5.31 4.58
CA ARG A 50 -12.24 4.73 3.32
C ARG A 50 -11.30 3.53 3.54
N ALA A 51 -10.34 3.65 4.44
CA ALA A 51 -9.45 2.56 4.82
C ALA A 51 -10.25 1.34 5.30
N ARG A 52 -11.24 1.55 6.17
CA ARG A 52 -12.15 0.49 6.59
C ARG A 52 -12.98 -0.09 5.44
N GLU A 53 -13.55 0.73 4.57
CA GLU A 53 -14.31 0.25 3.40
C GLU A 53 -13.47 -0.63 2.47
N ARG A 54 -12.17 -0.33 2.37
CA ARG A 54 -11.19 -1.15 1.63
C ARG A 54 -10.75 -2.40 2.41
N GLY A 55 -11.15 -2.52 3.67
CA GLY A 55 -10.80 -3.63 4.56
C GLY A 55 -9.33 -3.60 4.96
N LEU A 56 -8.75 -2.42 5.11
CA LEU A 56 -7.39 -2.26 5.64
C LEU A 56 -7.40 -2.47 7.15
N ASP A 57 -6.40 -3.19 7.65
CA ASP A 57 -6.16 -3.39 9.09
C ASP A 57 -5.15 -2.38 9.64
N ILE A 58 -4.16 -1.98 8.82
CA ILE A 58 -3.12 -1.01 9.18
C ILE A 58 -2.97 0.02 8.07
N ILE A 59 -2.92 1.30 8.44
CA ILE A 59 -2.55 2.39 7.55
C ILE A 59 -1.46 3.25 8.19
N ALA A 60 -0.68 3.95 7.36
CA ALA A 60 0.21 5.00 7.84
C ALA A 60 -0.08 6.32 7.13
N PHE A 61 -0.06 7.42 7.88
CA PHE A 61 -0.04 8.76 7.28
C PHE A 61 1.41 9.14 7.05
N THR A 62 1.74 9.48 5.82
CA THR A 62 3.12 9.70 5.36
C THR A 62 3.18 10.94 4.49
N ASP A 63 2.79 12.08 5.05
CA ASP A 63 2.84 13.37 4.35
C ASP A 63 4.29 13.76 4.02
N HIS A 64 4.47 14.58 2.98
CA HIS A 64 5.80 15.01 2.54
C HIS A 64 6.52 15.86 3.59
N ASN A 65 7.63 15.35 4.13
CA ASN A 65 8.50 16.06 5.08
C ASN A 65 7.78 16.61 6.33
N THR A 66 6.63 16.06 6.68
CA THR A 66 5.81 16.52 7.80
C THR A 66 5.05 15.38 8.46
N VAL A 67 4.67 15.58 9.72
CA VAL A 67 3.71 14.75 10.45
C VAL A 67 2.43 15.52 10.82
N ALA A 68 2.25 16.72 10.25
CA ALA A 68 1.15 17.64 10.56
C ALA A 68 -0.23 17.01 10.36
N GLY A 69 -0.41 16.13 9.37
CA GLY A 69 -1.67 15.43 9.14
C GLY A 69 -2.05 14.50 10.30
N TYR A 70 -1.09 13.71 10.78
CA TYR A 70 -1.28 12.86 11.96
C TYR A 70 -1.50 13.70 13.23
N ALA A 71 -0.70 14.77 13.41
CA ALA A 71 -0.82 15.68 14.54
C ALA A 71 -2.19 16.36 14.59
N ALA A 72 -2.70 16.86 13.46
CA ALA A 72 -4.00 17.49 13.36
C ALA A 72 -5.15 16.51 13.64
N MET A 73 -5.05 15.26 13.17
CA MET A 73 -6.02 14.21 13.52
C MET A 73 -6.04 13.96 15.03
N LEU A 74 -4.88 13.85 15.68
CA LEU A 74 -4.81 13.66 17.13
C LEU A 74 -5.38 14.87 17.90
N ALA A 75 -5.02 16.09 17.49
CA ALA A 75 -5.52 17.31 18.10
C ALA A 75 -7.06 17.41 18.02
N GLU A 76 -7.64 17.05 16.88
CA GLU A 76 -9.09 17.00 16.70
C GLU A 76 -9.76 16.00 17.66
N ILE A 77 -9.16 14.82 17.83
CA ILE A 77 -9.65 13.81 18.78
C ILE A 77 -9.54 14.32 20.22
N GLU A 78 -8.39 14.89 20.60
CA GLU A 78 -8.15 15.43 21.94
C GLU A 78 -9.12 16.56 22.30
N GLU A 79 -9.42 17.45 21.35
CA GLU A 79 -10.42 18.52 21.51
C GLU A 79 -11.81 17.93 21.78
N LEU A 80 -12.24 16.94 20.99
CA LEU A 80 -13.51 16.26 21.19
C LEU A 80 -13.57 15.54 22.55
N GLU A 81 -12.48 14.88 22.97
CA GLU A 81 -12.40 14.22 24.28
C GLU A 81 -12.38 15.21 25.44
N LEU A 82 -11.80 16.39 25.26
CA LEU A 82 -11.86 17.48 26.23
C LEU A 82 -13.30 18.00 26.36
N LEU A 83 -13.99 18.25 25.25
CA LEU A 83 -15.40 18.65 25.25
C LEU A 83 -16.31 17.61 25.92
N GLU A 84 -16.03 16.32 25.72
CA GLU A 84 -16.72 15.23 26.43
C GLU A 84 -16.51 15.31 27.94
N ARG A 85 -15.24 15.42 28.39
CA ARG A 85 -14.88 15.52 29.81
C ARG A 85 -15.49 16.73 30.50
N LEU A 86 -15.62 17.84 29.78
CA LEU A 86 -16.23 19.08 30.28
C LEU A 86 -17.78 19.05 30.23
N GLY A 87 -18.39 18.00 29.69
CA GLY A 87 -19.85 17.90 29.52
C GLY A 87 -20.42 18.91 28.51
N ARG A 88 -19.58 19.41 27.59
CA ARG A 88 -19.93 20.43 26.58
C ARG A 88 -20.06 19.88 25.16
N LEU A 89 -19.93 18.57 25.00
CA LEU A 89 -19.98 17.90 23.70
C LEU A 89 -21.38 17.96 23.07
N ARG A 90 -21.45 18.52 21.87
CA ARG A 90 -22.68 18.60 21.07
C ARG A 90 -23.01 17.24 20.45
N PRO A 91 -24.26 17.00 20.02
CA PRO A 91 -24.67 15.72 19.43
C PRO A 91 -23.85 15.31 18.19
N GLU A 92 -23.48 16.26 17.33
CA GLU A 92 -22.67 16.01 16.13
C GLU A 92 -21.22 15.66 16.48
N GLU A 93 -20.62 16.39 17.42
CA GLU A 93 -19.27 16.12 17.95
C GLU A 93 -19.21 14.76 18.63
N ARG A 94 -20.26 14.38 19.38
CA ARG A 94 -20.38 13.04 19.96
C ARG A 94 -20.34 11.95 18.90
N ARG A 95 -21.14 12.09 17.83
CA ARG A 95 -21.12 11.13 16.71
C ARG A 95 -19.74 11.03 16.08
N ARG A 96 -19.06 12.16 15.88
CA ARG A 96 -17.71 12.22 15.30
C ARG A 96 -16.67 11.53 16.19
N LEU A 97 -16.69 11.80 17.50
CA LEU A 97 -15.80 11.16 18.48
C LEU A 97 -16.04 9.65 18.58
N ASP A 98 -17.31 9.24 18.65
CA ASP A 98 -17.68 7.81 18.68
C ASP A 98 -17.21 7.10 17.41
N GLU A 99 -17.27 7.77 16.27
CA GLU A 99 -16.79 7.24 15.00
C GLU A 99 -15.26 7.12 14.95
N TYR A 100 -14.50 8.12 15.42
CA TYR A 100 -13.04 7.99 15.57
C TYR A 100 -12.68 6.81 16.47
N ARG A 101 -13.32 6.70 17.64
CA ARG A 101 -13.09 5.61 18.59
C ARG A 101 -13.40 4.25 17.97
N ARG A 102 -14.43 4.16 17.13
CA ARG A 102 -14.76 2.92 16.41
C ARG A 102 -13.72 2.62 15.34
N LEU A 103 -13.41 3.57 14.47
CA LEU A 103 -12.49 3.38 13.35
C LEU A 103 -11.07 3.06 13.83
N ARG A 104 -10.55 3.73 14.85
CA ARG A 104 -9.23 3.44 15.43
C ARG A 104 -9.14 2.11 16.18
N ARG A 105 -10.28 1.49 16.53
CA ARG A 105 -10.33 0.10 17.03
C ARG A 105 -10.35 -0.93 15.91
N GLU A 106 -10.82 -0.54 14.72
CA GLU A 106 -10.95 -1.42 13.55
C GLU A 106 -9.71 -1.33 12.63
N VAL A 107 -9.05 -0.16 12.58
CA VAL A 107 -7.88 0.12 11.75
C VAL A 107 -6.80 0.79 12.61
N LEU A 108 -5.61 0.20 12.64
CA LEU A 108 -4.43 0.80 13.27
C LEU A 108 -3.89 1.91 12.36
N VAL A 109 -3.73 3.12 12.92
CA VAL A 109 -3.19 4.28 12.21
C VAL A 109 -1.81 4.58 12.77
N LEU A 110 -0.79 4.43 11.93
CA LEU A 110 0.59 4.67 12.30
C LEU A 110 1.04 6.07 11.86
N PRO A 111 1.77 6.79 12.72
CA PRO A 111 2.46 7.99 12.29
C PRO A 111 3.64 7.66 11.36
N GLY A 112 3.87 8.53 10.39
CA GLY A 112 5.03 8.47 9.53
C GLY A 112 5.17 9.74 8.70
N PHE A 113 6.17 9.75 7.83
CA PHE A 113 6.41 10.83 6.87
C PHE A 113 7.07 10.26 5.63
N GLU A 114 6.87 10.92 4.48
CA GLU A 114 7.67 10.70 3.28
C GLU A 114 8.73 11.79 3.17
N PHE A 115 9.96 11.43 3.51
CA PHE A 115 11.10 12.32 3.49
C PHE A 115 11.71 12.43 2.09
N THR A 116 11.92 13.66 1.64
CA THR A 116 12.62 13.97 0.40
C THR A 116 14.12 14.18 0.70
N ALA A 117 14.92 13.16 0.45
CA ALA A 117 16.38 13.18 0.60
C ALA A 117 17.09 13.97 -0.51
N THR A 118 18.39 14.23 -0.31
CA THR A 118 19.24 14.85 -1.34
C THR A 118 19.06 14.16 -2.70
N PHE A 119 19.03 14.95 -3.78
CA PHE A 119 18.69 14.53 -5.15
C PHE A 119 17.22 14.17 -5.39
N GLY A 120 16.34 14.43 -4.41
CA GLY A 120 14.90 14.27 -4.56
C GLY A 120 14.44 12.82 -4.46
N PHE A 121 15.12 11.99 -3.66
CA PHE A 121 14.70 10.62 -3.40
C PHE A 121 13.72 10.55 -2.25
N HIS A 122 12.68 9.74 -2.38
CA HIS A 122 11.68 9.62 -1.33
C HIS A 122 11.90 8.38 -0.45
N ILE A 123 11.76 8.58 0.86
CA ILE A 123 12.00 7.59 1.90
C ILE A 123 10.87 7.67 2.91
N LEU A 124 10.20 6.57 3.16
CA LEU A 124 9.19 6.50 4.22
C LEU A 124 9.86 6.13 5.54
N GLY A 125 9.55 6.90 6.57
CA GLY A 125 9.74 6.52 7.97
C GLY A 125 8.39 6.26 8.62
N ILE A 126 8.15 5.02 9.04
CA ILE A 126 6.92 4.64 9.76
C ILE A 126 7.26 4.32 11.21
N PHE A 127 6.48 4.86 12.14
CA PHE A 127 6.76 4.79 13.58
C PHE A 127 5.59 4.18 14.37
N SER A 128 5.87 3.83 15.63
CA SER A 128 4.83 3.35 16.55
C SER A 128 3.78 4.42 16.79
N ASP A 129 2.53 4.00 16.96
CA ASP A 129 1.41 4.82 17.43
C ASP A 129 1.63 5.42 18.83
N LYS A 130 2.64 4.90 19.57
CA LYS A 130 3.09 5.42 20.87
C LYS A 130 4.13 6.55 20.75
N CYS A 131 4.72 6.74 19.57
CA CYS A 131 5.68 7.82 19.35
C CYS A 131 4.96 9.17 19.34
N SER A 132 5.51 10.13 20.07
CA SER A 132 4.94 11.47 20.15
C SER A 132 5.23 12.27 18.88
N VAL A 133 4.33 13.18 18.53
CA VAL A 133 4.51 14.10 17.39
C VAL A 133 5.84 14.86 17.48
N ARG A 134 6.23 15.27 18.70
CA ARG A 134 7.48 16.00 18.94
C ARG A 134 8.73 15.18 18.66
N GLU A 135 8.72 13.88 18.96
CA GLU A 135 9.84 12.99 18.63
C GLU A 135 9.98 12.89 17.10
N LEU A 136 8.86 12.81 16.38
CA LEU A 136 8.88 12.76 14.91
C LEU A 136 9.37 14.06 14.29
N GLU A 137 8.91 15.21 14.80
CA GLU A 137 9.41 16.53 14.40
C GLU A 137 10.93 16.66 14.66
N HIS A 138 11.41 16.13 15.79
CA HIS A 138 12.84 16.12 16.10
C HIS A 138 13.64 15.31 15.08
N ILE A 139 13.13 14.13 14.67
CA ILE A 139 13.77 13.32 13.61
C ILE A 139 13.80 14.09 12.29
N LEU A 140 12.72 14.79 11.92
CA LEU A 140 12.69 15.62 10.70
C LEU A 140 13.71 16.76 10.76
N LEU A 141 13.89 17.40 11.91
CA LEU A 141 14.94 18.42 12.12
C LEU A 141 16.35 17.82 11.96
N ASP A 142 16.60 16.64 12.52
CA ASP A 142 17.88 15.92 12.37
C ASP A 142 18.16 15.51 10.92
N LEU A 143 17.11 15.33 10.12
CA LEU A 143 17.18 15.12 8.66
C LEU A 143 17.39 16.42 7.86
N ASN A 144 17.63 17.54 8.54
CA ASN A 144 17.80 18.89 8.00
C ASN A 144 16.55 19.44 7.30
N ILE A 145 15.35 19.06 7.74
CA ILE A 145 14.13 19.79 7.34
C ILE A 145 14.12 21.14 8.08
N PRO A 146 14.00 22.28 7.36
CA PRO A 146 13.88 23.59 8.01
C PRO A 146 12.64 23.66 8.91
N ALA A 147 12.81 24.22 10.11
CA ALA A 147 11.74 24.29 11.10
C ALA A 147 10.50 25.06 10.60
N ASP A 148 10.69 26.05 9.72
CA ASP A 148 9.63 26.83 9.08
C ASP A 148 8.81 26.04 8.05
N LYS A 149 9.32 24.89 7.59
CA LYS A 149 8.67 24.03 6.59
C LYS A 149 8.03 22.77 7.16
N LEU A 150 8.19 22.52 8.47
CA LEU A 150 7.64 21.34 9.13
C LEU A 150 6.11 21.25 9.01
N ASP A 151 5.41 22.37 8.88
CA ASP A 151 3.95 22.39 8.79
C ASP A 151 3.41 22.47 7.34
N GLU A 152 4.29 22.61 6.34
CA GLU A 152 3.88 22.91 4.96
C GLU A 152 3.54 21.66 4.14
N GLY A 153 4.08 20.49 4.49
CA GLY A 153 3.90 19.28 3.69
C GLY A 153 4.48 19.38 2.28
N SER A 154 5.59 20.13 2.13
CA SER A 154 6.21 20.46 0.84
C SER A 154 7.29 19.46 0.46
N THR A 155 7.37 19.11 -0.82
CA THR A 155 8.49 18.33 -1.41
C THR A 155 9.75 19.17 -1.60
N GLU A 156 9.65 20.51 -1.55
CA GLU A 156 10.75 21.44 -1.84
C GLU A 156 11.32 22.07 -0.57
N VAL A 157 12.03 21.25 0.22
CA VAL A 157 12.55 21.64 1.53
C VAL A 157 14.00 22.17 1.51
N GLY A 158 14.72 22.04 0.39
CA GLY A 158 16.09 22.56 0.23
C GLY A 158 17.16 21.46 0.36
N ALA A 159 18.31 21.77 0.97
CA ALA A 159 19.42 20.84 1.14
C ALA A 159 19.20 19.92 2.37
N THR A 160 18.47 18.83 2.15
CA THR A 160 18.17 17.82 3.17
C THR A 160 19.26 16.76 3.28
N ALA A 161 19.17 15.89 4.30
CA ALA A 161 20.06 14.74 4.46
C ALA A 161 20.06 13.80 3.24
N ASP A 162 21.16 13.07 3.05
CA ASP A 162 21.26 12.05 2.00
C ASP A 162 20.50 10.76 2.38
N VAL A 163 20.35 9.87 1.39
CA VAL A 163 19.57 8.63 1.52
C VAL A 163 20.09 7.71 2.64
N LEU A 164 21.40 7.52 2.76
CA LEU A 164 21.99 6.60 3.73
C LEU A 164 21.89 7.17 5.15
N THR A 165 22.13 8.48 5.29
CA THR A 165 21.91 9.18 6.55
C THR A 165 20.46 9.09 6.99
N ALA A 166 19.51 9.24 6.07
CA ALA A 166 18.09 9.13 6.38
C ALA A 166 17.70 7.73 6.85
N TYR A 167 18.16 6.67 6.18
CA TYR A 167 17.91 5.29 6.60
C TYR A 167 18.40 5.04 8.02
N ARG A 168 19.65 5.44 8.30
CA ARG A 168 20.25 5.24 9.62
C ARG A 168 19.49 5.98 10.72
N LEU A 169 19.17 7.26 10.53
CA LEU A 169 18.48 8.06 11.55
C LEU A 169 17.06 7.54 11.85
N ILE A 170 16.31 7.14 10.82
CA ILE A 170 14.95 6.59 11.00
C ILE A 170 15.02 5.23 11.73
N ASP A 171 15.95 4.35 11.37
CA ASP A 171 16.09 3.04 12.03
C ASP A 171 16.62 3.16 13.47
N GLU A 172 17.61 4.02 13.72
CA GLU A 172 18.13 4.31 15.07
C GLU A 172 17.03 4.87 15.99
N ALA A 173 16.06 5.62 15.43
CA ALA A 173 14.87 6.10 16.13
C ALA A 173 13.77 5.02 16.32
N GLY A 174 14.01 3.78 15.88
CA GLY A 174 13.06 2.67 16.02
C GLY A 174 11.97 2.61 14.96
N GLY A 175 12.09 3.40 13.89
CA GLY A 175 11.17 3.38 12.76
C GLY A 175 11.35 2.17 11.84
N ILE A 176 10.41 2.01 10.91
CA ILE A 176 10.53 1.14 9.74
C ILE A 176 10.90 2.02 8.55
N VAL A 177 12.01 1.69 7.90
CA VAL A 177 12.55 2.42 6.74
C VAL A 177 12.14 1.73 5.45
N ILE A 178 11.42 2.44 4.59
CA ILE A 178 11.00 1.92 3.28
C ILE A 178 11.46 2.89 2.21
N ALA A 179 12.13 2.39 1.17
CA ALA A 179 12.40 3.21 0.00
C ALA A 179 11.09 3.34 -0.79
N ALA A 180 10.53 4.56 -0.83
CA ALA A 180 9.27 4.85 -1.49
C ALA A 180 9.37 4.60 -2.99
N HIS A 181 8.31 4.02 -3.56
CA HIS A 181 8.10 3.79 -5.00
C HIS A 181 9.41 3.62 -5.80
N ALA A 182 10.27 2.71 -5.32
CA ALA A 182 11.69 2.66 -5.61
C ALA A 182 12.02 2.51 -7.10
N ASN A 183 11.09 1.93 -7.87
CA ASN A 183 11.25 1.68 -9.30
C ASN A 183 10.61 2.75 -10.22
N SER A 184 10.07 3.84 -9.67
CA SER A 184 9.47 4.96 -10.40
C SER A 184 10.18 6.30 -10.13
N ALA A 185 9.55 7.41 -10.52
CA ALA A 185 10.07 8.75 -10.29
C ALA A 185 10.36 8.96 -8.79
N HIS A 186 11.44 9.66 -8.46
CA HIS A 186 11.91 9.87 -7.07
C HIS A 186 12.31 8.59 -6.30
N GLY A 187 12.29 7.42 -6.95
CA GLY A 187 12.70 6.15 -6.38
C GLY A 187 14.20 5.88 -6.50
N VAL A 188 14.80 5.31 -5.44
CA VAL A 188 16.25 5.00 -5.36
C VAL A 188 16.73 3.93 -6.37
N ALA A 189 15.81 3.12 -6.90
CA ALA A 189 16.06 2.05 -7.86
C ALA A 189 15.59 2.38 -9.29
N MET A 190 15.31 3.66 -9.59
CA MET A 190 14.83 4.08 -10.91
C MET A 190 15.79 3.69 -12.03
N ARG A 191 15.22 3.18 -13.13
CA ARG A 191 15.95 2.86 -14.37
C ARG A 191 16.15 4.13 -15.18
N GLY A 192 17.36 4.35 -15.69
CA GLY A 192 17.67 5.49 -16.57
C GLY A 192 18.25 6.74 -15.88
N PHE A 193 18.31 6.78 -14.54
CA PHE A 193 19.08 7.83 -13.85
C PHE A 193 20.57 7.48 -13.82
N GLY A 194 21.42 8.46 -14.15
CA GLY A 194 22.87 8.31 -14.38
C GLY A 194 23.75 8.07 -13.15
N PHE A 195 23.20 7.55 -12.05
CA PHE A 195 24.01 7.14 -10.91
C PHE A 195 24.84 5.89 -11.24
N GLY A 196 26.08 5.86 -10.75
CA GLY A 196 26.96 4.69 -10.87
C GLY A 196 26.36 3.46 -10.19
N GLY A 197 26.69 2.26 -10.69
CA GLY A 197 26.16 1.00 -10.16
C GLY A 197 26.38 0.81 -8.66
N GLN A 198 27.49 1.33 -8.12
CA GLN A 198 27.82 1.27 -6.69
C GLN A 198 26.84 2.06 -5.82
N THR A 199 26.39 3.24 -6.26
CA THR A 199 25.40 4.04 -5.54
C THR A 199 24.06 3.32 -5.44
N LYS A 200 23.64 2.66 -6.52
CA LYS A 200 22.39 1.88 -6.51
C LYS A 200 22.47 0.69 -5.57
N ILE A 201 23.60 0.00 -5.53
CA ILE A 201 23.85 -1.08 -4.56
C ILE A 201 23.77 -0.52 -3.14
N ALA A 202 24.48 0.57 -2.85
CA ALA A 202 24.46 1.21 -1.53
C ALA A 202 23.03 1.57 -1.09
N TYR A 203 22.23 2.23 -1.95
CA TYR A 203 20.87 2.65 -1.60
C TYR A 203 19.86 1.49 -1.50
N THR A 204 20.13 0.33 -2.08
CA THR A 204 19.15 -0.78 -2.09
C THR A 204 19.56 -1.98 -1.25
N GLN A 205 20.79 -1.99 -0.74
CA GLN A 205 21.35 -3.08 0.08
C GLN A 205 21.83 -2.60 1.45
N ASP A 206 21.55 -1.34 1.81
CA ASP A 206 21.87 -0.79 3.11
C ASP A 206 21.23 -1.62 4.25
N PRO A 207 21.94 -1.92 5.35
CA PRO A 207 21.39 -2.68 6.47
C PRO A 207 20.18 -2.02 7.17
N HIS A 208 20.10 -0.69 7.19
CA HIS A 208 19.01 0.07 7.81
C HIS A 208 17.75 0.13 6.93
N LEU A 209 17.86 -0.26 5.65
CA LEU A 209 16.72 -0.33 4.75
C LEU A 209 15.93 -1.63 4.97
N HIS A 210 14.64 -1.52 5.30
CA HIS A 210 13.82 -2.67 5.66
C HIS A 210 13.01 -3.22 4.48
N ALA A 211 12.50 -2.35 3.60
CA ALA A 211 11.75 -2.77 2.43
C ALA A 211 11.88 -1.80 1.26
N LEU A 212 11.56 -2.30 0.06
CA LEU A 212 11.39 -1.53 -1.15
C LEU A 212 9.90 -1.47 -1.48
N GLU A 213 9.33 -0.27 -1.53
CA GLU A 213 8.01 -0.11 -2.13
C GLU A 213 8.15 -0.13 -3.65
N VAL A 214 7.37 -0.96 -4.34
CA VAL A 214 7.48 -1.15 -5.78
C VAL A 214 6.12 -1.06 -6.47
N THR A 215 6.09 -0.44 -7.63
CA THR A 215 4.84 -0.25 -8.40
C THR A 215 4.46 -1.47 -9.23
N ASP A 216 5.37 -2.44 -9.39
CA ASP A 216 5.23 -3.58 -10.31
C ASP A 216 5.07 -4.96 -9.63
N LEU A 217 4.75 -5.01 -8.33
CA LEU A 217 4.70 -6.26 -7.55
C LEU A 217 3.67 -7.28 -8.08
N GLU A 218 2.58 -6.81 -8.70
CA GLU A 218 1.56 -7.68 -9.31
C GLU A 218 1.97 -8.23 -10.69
N SER A 219 3.00 -7.67 -11.31
CA SER A 219 3.43 -8.03 -12.66
C SER A 219 4.03 -9.43 -12.70
N LYS A 220 3.72 -10.22 -13.74
CA LYS A 220 4.17 -11.62 -13.89
C LYS A 220 5.45 -11.79 -14.75
N GLY A 221 6.27 -10.74 -14.85
CA GLY A 221 7.47 -10.74 -15.70
C GLY A 221 8.72 -11.28 -14.99
N ARG A 222 9.71 -11.76 -15.77
CA ARG A 222 11.06 -12.08 -15.27
C ARG A 222 11.90 -10.85 -14.88
N HIS A 223 11.44 -9.65 -15.25
CA HIS A 223 12.15 -8.39 -15.05
C HIS A 223 11.53 -7.51 -13.96
N THR A 224 10.72 -8.10 -13.07
CA THR A 224 10.12 -7.37 -11.94
C THR A 224 11.17 -6.93 -10.94
N THR A 225 10.87 -5.85 -10.22
CA THR A 225 11.74 -5.33 -9.15
C THR A 225 11.98 -6.39 -8.07
N ALA A 226 10.92 -7.10 -7.66
CA ALA A 226 11.03 -8.19 -6.68
C ALA A 226 11.93 -9.36 -7.14
N ALA A 227 11.89 -9.73 -8.42
CA ALA A 227 12.80 -10.76 -8.95
C ALA A 227 14.25 -10.26 -9.01
N PHE A 228 14.44 -8.97 -9.29
CA PHE A 228 15.77 -8.36 -9.36
C PHE A 228 16.48 -8.35 -8.00
N TYR A 229 15.76 -7.98 -6.92
CA TYR A 229 16.30 -7.91 -5.55
C TYR A 229 16.03 -9.18 -4.73
N SER A 230 16.05 -10.34 -5.39
CA SER A 230 15.81 -11.64 -4.76
C SER A 230 17.01 -12.22 -3.99
N GLY A 231 18.17 -11.53 -4.01
CA GLY A 231 19.43 -12.08 -3.50
C GLY A 231 20.16 -13.02 -4.47
N SER A 232 19.56 -13.34 -5.63
CA SER A 232 20.14 -14.27 -6.60
C SER A 232 21.30 -13.68 -7.41
N LYS A 233 21.52 -12.37 -7.34
CA LYS A 233 22.57 -11.67 -8.09
C LYS A 233 23.79 -11.44 -7.20
N PRO A 234 25.02 -11.72 -7.67
CA PRO A 234 26.23 -11.47 -6.88
C PRO A 234 26.37 -10.02 -6.40
N GLU A 235 25.92 -9.05 -7.20
CA GLU A 235 25.99 -7.62 -6.88
C GLU A 235 24.89 -7.16 -5.90
N TYR A 236 23.82 -7.95 -5.73
CA TYR A 236 22.70 -7.68 -4.82
C TYR A 236 22.42 -8.92 -3.98
N PRO A 237 23.33 -9.28 -3.06
CA PRO A 237 23.28 -10.55 -2.34
C PRO A 237 22.22 -10.56 -1.21
N ARG A 238 21.78 -9.40 -0.72
CA ARG A 238 20.74 -9.29 0.32
C ARG A 238 19.36 -9.33 -0.34
N PRO A 239 18.55 -10.37 -0.08
CA PRO A 239 17.16 -10.40 -0.53
C PRO A 239 16.39 -9.22 0.10
N MET A 240 15.69 -8.44 -0.73
CA MET A 240 14.89 -7.31 -0.24
C MET A 240 13.42 -7.67 -0.21
N ARG A 241 12.74 -7.28 0.87
CA ARG A 241 11.29 -7.33 0.96
C ARG A 241 10.69 -6.28 0.04
N CYS A 242 9.86 -6.69 -0.91
CA CYS A 242 9.12 -5.78 -1.78
C CYS A 242 7.66 -5.69 -1.37
N ILE A 243 7.19 -4.46 -1.17
CA ILE A 243 5.80 -4.13 -0.78
C ILE A 243 5.18 -3.15 -1.78
N GLN A 244 3.91 -2.83 -1.60
CA GLN A 244 3.22 -1.74 -2.29
C GLN A 244 2.36 -0.95 -1.30
N GLY A 245 2.34 0.37 -1.45
CA GLY A 245 1.34 1.28 -0.92
C GLY A 245 0.58 1.98 -2.06
N SER A 246 -0.47 2.68 -1.68
CA SER A 246 -1.32 3.41 -2.63
C SER A 246 -0.71 4.71 -3.12
N ASP A 247 0.20 5.32 -2.34
CA ASP A 247 0.76 6.64 -2.64
C ASP A 247 -0.39 7.65 -2.89
N ALA A 248 -1.39 7.56 -2.02
CA ALA A 248 -2.70 8.15 -2.26
C ALA A 248 -2.73 9.63 -1.86
N HIS A 249 -2.95 10.47 -2.86
CA HIS A 249 -3.17 11.92 -2.72
C HIS A 249 -4.66 12.29 -2.75
N ARG A 250 -5.54 11.30 -2.58
CA ARG A 250 -7.00 11.43 -2.68
C ARG A 250 -7.71 10.25 -2.02
N LEU A 251 -9.00 10.43 -1.69
CA LEU A 251 -9.82 9.35 -1.11
C LEU A 251 -10.13 8.23 -2.11
N THR A 252 -10.43 8.58 -3.35
CA THR A 252 -10.94 7.64 -4.35
C THR A 252 -10.19 7.80 -5.66
N LYS A 253 -9.94 6.67 -6.33
CA LYS A 253 -9.29 6.61 -7.64
C LYS A 253 -9.92 7.59 -8.63
N SER A 254 -9.08 8.32 -9.35
CA SER A 254 -9.51 9.07 -10.53
C SER A 254 -8.44 8.98 -11.61
N GLY A 255 -8.83 8.47 -12.79
CA GLY A 255 -7.89 8.23 -13.88
C GLY A 255 -6.74 7.32 -13.44
N ASN A 256 -5.52 7.84 -13.52
CA ASN A 256 -4.30 7.14 -13.10
C ASN A 256 -3.91 7.39 -11.63
N SER A 257 -4.44 8.43 -10.98
CA SER A 257 -4.18 8.72 -9.57
C SER A 257 -4.94 7.72 -8.69
N LEU A 258 -4.20 7.06 -7.80
CA LEU A 258 -4.75 6.09 -6.85
C LEU A 258 -5.38 6.81 -5.67
N GLY A 259 -6.41 6.17 -5.08
CA GLY A 259 -6.94 6.57 -3.79
C GLY A 259 -6.56 5.60 -2.69
N VAL A 260 -6.86 6.01 -1.46
CA VAL A 260 -6.66 5.24 -0.22
C VAL A 260 -7.08 3.76 -0.41
N GLY A 261 -6.13 2.85 -0.21
CA GLY A 261 -6.33 1.40 -0.29
C GLY A 261 -6.53 0.82 -1.71
N ASP A 262 -6.13 1.54 -2.76
CA ASP A 262 -6.16 1.01 -4.14
C ASP A 262 -4.97 0.08 -4.48
N ARG A 263 -3.85 0.22 -3.76
CA ARG A 263 -2.75 -0.76 -3.73
C ARG A 263 -2.47 -1.09 -2.28
N VAL A 264 -2.30 -2.38 -2.00
CA VAL A 264 -2.28 -2.91 -0.64
C VAL A 264 -1.31 -4.08 -0.59
N THR A 265 -0.59 -4.19 0.52
CA THR A 265 0.23 -5.36 0.84
C THR A 265 -0.50 -6.19 1.89
N GLU A 266 -0.47 -7.52 1.76
CA GLU A 266 -0.87 -8.41 2.85
C GLU A 266 0.36 -8.83 3.64
N VAL A 267 0.29 -8.69 4.97
CA VAL A 267 1.34 -9.07 5.93
C VAL A 267 0.78 -10.11 6.88
N LEU A 268 1.51 -11.20 7.10
CA LEU A 268 1.12 -12.25 8.04
C LEU A 268 1.55 -11.85 9.45
N LEU A 269 0.59 -11.55 10.32
CA LEU A 269 0.85 -11.04 11.67
C LEU A 269 0.13 -11.86 12.75
N PRO A 270 0.74 -12.06 13.93
CA PRO A 270 0.08 -12.67 15.09
C PRO A 270 -0.96 -11.73 15.71
N GLU A 271 -0.74 -10.42 15.61
CA GLU A 271 -1.62 -9.36 16.10
C GLU A 271 -1.45 -8.07 15.27
N VAL A 272 -2.41 -7.15 15.36
CA VAL A 272 -2.35 -5.86 14.68
C VAL A 272 -1.66 -4.85 15.60
N SER A 273 -0.34 -4.75 15.51
CA SER A 273 0.50 -3.82 16.27
C SER A 273 1.68 -3.35 15.42
N PHE A 274 2.26 -2.19 15.79
CA PHE A 274 3.49 -1.70 15.14
C PHE A 274 4.65 -2.66 15.38
N GLU A 275 4.77 -3.20 16.59
CA GLU A 275 5.86 -4.10 16.98
C GLU A 275 5.84 -5.38 16.14
N ALA A 276 4.68 -6.01 15.97
CA ALA A 276 4.53 -7.19 15.12
C ALA A 276 4.84 -6.87 13.65
N LEU A 277 4.43 -5.68 13.17
CA LEU A 277 4.76 -5.22 11.81
C LEU A 277 6.27 -5.05 11.65
N ARG A 278 6.93 -4.37 12.59
CA ARG A 278 8.38 -4.13 12.57
C ARG A 278 9.17 -5.43 12.62
N GLU A 279 8.76 -6.41 13.43
CA GLU A 279 9.38 -7.74 13.46
C GLU A 279 9.35 -8.43 12.09
N VAL A 280 8.23 -8.35 11.36
CA VAL A 280 8.16 -8.91 10.00
C VAL A 280 9.10 -8.18 9.04
N PHE A 281 9.20 -6.85 9.14
CA PHE A 281 10.07 -6.05 8.28
C PHE A 281 11.57 -6.22 8.57
N LEU A 282 11.93 -6.59 9.80
CA LEU A 282 13.28 -6.98 10.20
C LEU A 282 13.62 -8.44 9.90
N SER A 283 12.59 -9.30 9.73
CA SER A 283 12.77 -10.72 9.46
C SER A 283 13.23 -11.00 8.03
N ASP A 284 14.14 -11.95 7.89
CA ASP A 284 14.59 -12.51 6.60
C ASP A 284 13.53 -13.42 5.93
N ASP A 285 12.42 -13.75 6.62
CA ASP A 285 11.33 -14.54 6.04
C ASP A 285 10.45 -13.68 5.11
N LEU A 286 10.88 -13.59 3.85
CA LEU A 286 10.16 -12.84 2.82
C LEU A 286 8.76 -13.39 2.51
N THR A 287 8.42 -14.61 2.97
CA THR A 287 7.11 -15.22 2.72
C THR A 287 5.98 -14.61 3.56
N LEU A 288 6.33 -13.85 4.59
CA LEU A 288 5.39 -13.16 5.48
C LEU A 288 4.69 -11.95 4.83
N THR A 289 5.04 -11.60 3.59
CA THR A 289 4.39 -10.53 2.82
C THR A 289 4.02 -10.99 1.43
N ARG A 290 2.87 -10.52 0.92
CA ARG A 290 2.44 -10.79 -0.46
C ARG A 290 1.59 -9.64 -1.02
N PRO A 291 1.55 -9.45 -2.35
CA PRO A 291 0.62 -8.47 -2.94
C PRO A 291 -0.83 -8.88 -2.68
N TYR A 292 -1.67 -7.92 -2.27
CA TYR A 292 -3.10 -8.15 -2.21
C TYR A 292 -3.66 -8.22 -3.63
N ARG A 293 -4.23 -9.37 -3.99
CA ARG A 293 -5.00 -9.51 -5.22
C ARG A 293 -6.47 -9.53 -4.84
N PRO A 294 -7.23 -8.44 -5.07
CA PRO A 294 -8.67 -8.51 -4.90
C PRO A 294 -9.17 -9.67 -5.76
N THR A 295 -9.93 -10.59 -5.17
CA THR A 295 -10.67 -11.62 -5.93
C THR A 295 -11.41 -10.89 -7.04
N LYS A 296 -10.89 -10.99 -8.27
CA LYS A 296 -11.43 -10.28 -9.42
C LYS A 296 -12.92 -10.61 -9.48
N ARG A 297 -13.77 -9.59 -9.67
CA ARG A 297 -15.16 -9.81 -10.09
C ARG A 297 -15.15 -10.87 -11.22
N PRO A 298 -16.10 -11.81 -11.24
CA PRO A 298 -16.11 -12.89 -12.24
C PRO A 298 -15.91 -12.28 -13.63
N PHE A 299 -14.92 -12.78 -14.35
CA PHE A 299 -14.58 -12.29 -15.68
C PHE A 299 -15.76 -12.56 -16.60
N ASP A 300 -16.41 -11.50 -17.09
CA ASP A 300 -17.53 -11.61 -18.01
C ASP A 300 -16.99 -11.98 -19.39
N HIS A 301 -16.87 -13.29 -19.63
CA HIS A 301 -16.42 -13.87 -20.90
C HIS A 301 -17.27 -13.40 -22.08
N VAL A 302 -18.55 -13.07 -21.86
CA VAL A 302 -19.46 -12.60 -22.91
C VAL A 302 -19.12 -11.15 -23.26
N ARG A 303 -18.93 -10.27 -22.26
CA ARG A 303 -18.51 -8.88 -22.53
C ARG A 303 -17.14 -8.81 -23.24
N ALA A 304 -16.17 -9.59 -22.78
CA ALA A 304 -14.85 -9.66 -23.40
C ALA A 304 -14.87 -10.27 -24.82
N ALA A 305 -15.85 -11.14 -25.12
CA ALA A 305 -16.06 -11.63 -26.48
C ALA A 305 -16.67 -10.54 -27.38
N ARG A 306 -17.65 -9.77 -26.87
CA ARG A 306 -18.30 -8.67 -27.61
C ARG A 306 -17.34 -7.52 -27.92
N GLU A 307 -16.43 -7.20 -26.99
CA GLU A 307 -15.36 -6.21 -27.22
C GLU A 307 -14.39 -6.64 -28.33
N ARG A 308 -14.17 -7.95 -28.49
CA ARG A 308 -13.33 -8.51 -29.57
C ARG A 308 -14.06 -8.61 -30.92
N GLY A 309 -15.39 -8.65 -30.91
CA GLY A 309 -16.21 -8.71 -32.11
C GLY A 309 -16.16 -10.06 -32.85
N PRO A 310 -16.90 -10.21 -33.97
CA PRO A 310 -16.90 -11.43 -34.77
C PRO A 310 -15.52 -11.72 -35.38
N SER A 311 -15.14 -12.99 -35.46
CA SER A 311 -13.88 -13.44 -36.09
C SER A 311 -14.06 -14.80 -36.77
N ILE A 312 -13.00 -15.32 -37.38
CA ILE A 312 -13.00 -16.65 -38.04
C ILE A 312 -13.31 -17.81 -37.08
N VAL A 313 -13.21 -17.60 -35.76
CA VAL A 313 -13.53 -18.59 -34.72
C VAL A 313 -14.61 -18.11 -33.75
N GLN A 314 -15.30 -16.99 -34.02
CA GLN A 314 -16.27 -16.40 -33.10
C GLN A 314 -17.43 -15.71 -33.83
N SER A 315 -18.68 -16.10 -33.55
CA SER A 315 -19.87 -15.43 -34.10
C SER A 315 -20.94 -15.15 -33.05
N PHE A 316 -21.80 -14.16 -33.35
CA PHE A 316 -22.86 -13.66 -32.47
C PHE A 316 -24.19 -13.66 -33.19
N HIS A 317 -25.21 -14.23 -32.57
CA HIS A 317 -26.58 -14.29 -33.09
C HIS A 317 -27.54 -13.75 -32.05
N GLU A 318 -28.13 -12.59 -32.29
CA GLU A 318 -29.00 -11.91 -31.32
C GLU A 318 -30.29 -12.70 -31.02
N ARG A 319 -30.76 -13.53 -31.96
CA ARG A 319 -32.01 -14.29 -31.82
C ARG A 319 -31.91 -15.63 -32.55
N MET A 320 -32.48 -16.67 -31.95
CA MET A 320 -32.67 -17.98 -32.60
C MET A 320 -34.15 -18.23 -32.88
N THR A 321 -34.47 -18.79 -34.05
CA THR A 321 -35.82 -19.26 -34.37
C THR A 321 -35.83 -20.79 -34.53
N ARG A 322 -36.96 -21.45 -34.27
CA ARG A 322 -37.08 -22.91 -34.39
C ARG A 322 -37.05 -23.43 -35.83
N ARG A 323 -37.40 -22.59 -36.81
CA ARG A 323 -37.31 -22.85 -38.27
C ARG A 323 -37.01 -21.54 -39.01
N GLY A 324 -36.38 -21.63 -40.18
CA GLY A 324 -36.13 -20.48 -41.07
C GLY A 324 -34.71 -19.90 -41.03
N GLY A 325 -34.51 -18.76 -41.69
CA GLY A 325 -33.19 -18.19 -42.04
C GLY A 325 -32.21 -18.00 -40.88
N ARG A 326 -32.68 -17.63 -39.68
CA ARG A 326 -31.81 -17.42 -38.50
C ARG A 326 -31.23 -18.72 -37.96
N LEU A 327 -31.98 -19.82 -38.03
CA LEU A 327 -31.47 -21.14 -37.68
C LEU A 327 -30.41 -21.60 -38.69
N TYR A 328 -30.66 -21.38 -39.99
CA TYR A 328 -29.71 -21.73 -41.03
C TYR A 328 -28.40 -20.95 -40.92
N ALA A 329 -28.45 -19.67 -40.52
CA ALA A 329 -27.25 -18.86 -40.28
C ALA A 329 -26.40 -19.42 -39.12
N ILE A 330 -27.03 -19.81 -38.00
CA ILE A 330 -26.32 -20.44 -36.88
C ILE A 330 -25.71 -21.78 -37.31
N ILE A 331 -26.47 -22.62 -38.03
CA ILE A 331 -25.99 -23.92 -38.49
C ILE A 331 -24.82 -23.76 -39.48
N ALA A 332 -24.87 -22.76 -40.37
CA ALA A 332 -23.79 -22.46 -41.30
C ALA A 332 -22.49 -22.12 -40.55
N ASP A 333 -22.55 -21.31 -39.50
CA ASP A 333 -21.39 -21.01 -38.65
C ASP A 333 -20.89 -22.24 -37.89
N VAL A 334 -21.79 -23.10 -37.39
CA VAL A 334 -21.40 -24.37 -36.76
C VAL A 334 -20.61 -25.23 -37.73
N VAL A 335 -21.10 -25.38 -38.97
CA VAL A 335 -20.43 -26.18 -40.00
C VAL A 335 -19.10 -25.53 -40.41
N ALA A 336 -19.05 -24.21 -40.55
CA ALA A 336 -17.82 -23.47 -40.87
C ALA A 336 -16.74 -23.65 -39.78
N PHE A 337 -17.13 -23.58 -38.50
CA PHE A 337 -16.21 -23.77 -37.39
C PHE A 337 -15.78 -25.23 -37.21
N ALA A 338 -16.69 -26.18 -37.46
CA ALA A 338 -16.37 -27.61 -37.43
C ALA A 338 -15.39 -28.03 -38.54
N ASN A 339 -15.43 -27.36 -39.69
CA ASN A 339 -14.51 -27.59 -40.80
C ASN A 339 -13.17 -26.84 -40.66
N THR A 340 -12.98 -26.06 -39.58
CA THR A 340 -11.75 -25.31 -39.28
C THR A 340 -11.26 -25.66 -37.87
N ASN A 341 -10.55 -24.78 -37.17
CA ASN A 341 -9.95 -25.07 -35.86
C ASN A 341 -10.95 -25.00 -34.68
N GLY A 342 -12.24 -25.17 -34.94
CA GLY A 342 -13.31 -24.94 -33.96
C GLY A 342 -13.62 -23.46 -33.76
N GLY A 343 -14.62 -23.17 -32.94
CA GLY A 343 -15.06 -21.80 -32.69
C GLY A 343 -16.14 -21.72 -31.61
N THR A 344 -16.47 -20.49 -31.22
CA THR A 344 -17.49 -20.20 -30.18
C THR A 344 -18.63 -19.40 -30.79
N ILE A 345 -19.86 -19.90 -30.62
CA ILE A 345 -21.09 -19.22 -31.08
C ILE A 345 -21.83 -18.70 -29.85
N TYR A 346 -22.07 -17.39 -29.82
CA TYR A 346 -22.86 -16.73 -28.80
C TYR A 346 -24.28 -16.49 -29.32
N VAL A 347 -25.29 -17.07 -28.68
CA VAL A 347 -26.71 -16.95 -29.07
C VAL A 347 -27.47 -16.16 -28.01
N GLY A 348 -28.31 -15.22 -28.44
CA GLY A 348 -29.09 -14.34 -27.57
C GLY A 348 -28.38 -13.03 -27.19
N VAL A 349 -27.27 -12.69 -27.84
CA VAL A 349 -26.48 -11.49 -27.51
C VAL A 349 -25.90 -10.85 -28.77
N SER A 350 -25.88 -9.51 -28.80
CA SER A 350 -25.34 -8.73 -29.92
C SER A 350 -23.81 -8.66 -29.89
N ALA A 351 -23.18 -8.66 -31.07
CA ALA A 351 -21.75 -8.38 -31.21
C ALA A 351 -21.38 -6.96 -30.75
N ASN A 352 -22.32 -6.01 -30.70
CA ASN A 352 -22.05 -4.64 -30.27
C ASN A 352 -22.05 -4.55 -28.73
N PRO A 353 -20.92 -4.25 -28.06
CA PRO A 353 -20.84 -4.19 -26.60
C PRO A 353 -21.60 -3.03 -25.96
N LYS A 354 -22.05 -2.04 -26.75
CA LYS A 354 -22.81 -0.87 -26.26
C LYS A 354 -24.30 -1.16 -26.07
N VAL A 355 -24.79 -2.31 -26.55
CA VAL A 355 -26.18 -2.74 -26.38
C VAL A 355 -26.28 -3.57 -25.09
N PRO A 356 -27.27 -3.39 -24.22
CA PRO A 356 -27.46 -4.31 -23.09
C PRO A 356 -27.69 -5.74 -23.61
N PRO A 357 -27.11 -6.77 -22.96
CA PRO A 357 -27.27 -8.17 -23.38
C PRO A 357 -28.72 -8.64 -23.33
#